data_AF-A0AB32TH67-F1
#
_entry.id   AF-A0AB32TH67-F1
#
_cell.length_a   1.000
_cell.length_b   1.000
_cell.length_c   1.000
_cell.angle_alpha   90.00
_cell.angle_beta   90.00
_cell.angle_gamma   90.00
#
_symmetry.space_group_name_H-M   'P 1'
#
loop_
_entity.id
_entity.type
_entity.pdbx_description
1 polymer ?
#
loop_
_entity_poly.entity_id
_entity_poly.type
_entity_poly.pdbx_seq_one_letter_code
_entity_poly.pdbx_strand_id
1 'polypeptide(L)'
;MAWIRIVIIISMFISFLQAHKECTRHIKWGHLIQTLNSMGTAISHNCAFDYDEASLCDPRHLLNTMDQTADSLIHIVKKAEHMYMENPDPKTFIEALQHTHHSLSHCVSHSVGVENESVSTCFNKLEDFLKKKFHSTCAWEIINSKVREILQRLEKRSVRRRR
;
A
#
# COMPACT_ATOMS: atom_id res chain seq x y z
N MET A 1 5.51 3.10 -44.54
CA MET A 1 4.84 3.97 -43.53
C MET A 1 4.33 3.24 -42.30
N ALA A 2 3.79 2.00 -42.39
CA ALA A 2 3.29 1.25 -41.22
C ALA A 2 4.35 0.97 -40.13
N TRP A 3 5.57 0.61 -40.52
CA TRP A 3 6.67 0.32 -39.58
C TRP A 3 7.05 1.50 -38.69
N ILE A 4 7.05 2.72 -39.22
CA ILE A 4 7.36 3.94 -38.45
C ILE A 4 6.31 4.17 -37.36
N ARG A 5 5.02 3.96 -37.68
CA ARG A 5 3.93 4.06 -36.69
C ARG A 5 4.06 3.01 -35.59
N ILE A 6 4.39 1.77 -35.92
CA ILE A 6 4.59 0.69 -34.93
C ILE A 6 5.76 1.02 -34.00
N VAL A 7 6.89 1.46 -34.53
CA VAL A 7 8.06 1.82 -33.72
C VAL A 7 7.76 3.00 -32.78
N ILE A 8 7.04 4.02 -33.25
CA ILE A 8 6.62 5.15 -32.39
C ILE A 8 5.73 4.66 -31.25
N ILE A 9 4.73 3.81 -31.53
CA ILE A 9 3.83 3.26 -30.50
C ILE A 9 4.62 2.46 -29.47
N ILE A 10 5.52 1.57 -29.91
CA ILE A 10 6.36 0.77 -29.00
C ILE A 10 7.26 1.68 -28.15
N SER A 11 7.90 2.68 -28.76
CA SER A 11 8.76 3.62 -28.03
C SER A 11 7.98 4.43 -27.00
N MET A 12 6.75 4.88 -27.32
CA MET A 12 5.89 5.56 -26.36
C MET A 12 5.49 4.65 -25.20
N PHE A 13 5.16 3.38 -25.48
CA PHE A 13 4.86 2.39 -24.45
C PHE A 13 6.05 2.12 -23.53
N ILE A 14 7.27 2.01 -24.08
CA ILE A 14 8.49 1.80 -23.28
C ILE A 14 8.73 3.02 -22.39
N SER A 15 8.66 4.24 -22.94
CA SER A 15 8.82 5.47 -22.16
C SER A 15 7.77 5.61 -21.06
N PHE A 16 6.52 5.24 -21.34
CA PHE A 16 5.44 5.23 -20.37
C PHE A 16 5.68 4.22 -19.23
N LEU A 17 6.06 2.98 -19.57
CA LEU A 17 6.41 1.94 -18.59
C LEU A 17 7.63 2.34 -17.75
N GLN A 18 8.60 3.03 -18.35
CA GLN A 18 9.79 3.50 -17.66
C GLN A 18 9.47 4.65 -16.69
N ALA A 19 8.64 5.62 -17.11
CA ALA A 19 8.13 6.68 -16.25
C ALA A 19 7.39 6.12 -15.02
N HIS A 20 6.53 5.10 -15.22
CA HIS A 20 5.87 4.40 -14.12
C HIS A 20 6.85 3.71 -13.16
N LYS A 21 7.94 3.11 -13.67
CA LYS A 21 8.97 2.49 -12.81
C LYS A 21 9.72 3.53 -12.00
N GLU A 22 10.14 4.62 -12.62
CA GLU A 22 10.85 5.72 -11.95
C GLU A 22 9.97 6.41 -10.90
N CYS A 23 8.68 6.52 -11.18
CA CYS A 23 7.69 7.06 -10.26
C CYS A 23 7.73 6.41 -8.88
N THR A 24 7.69 5.07 -8.87
CA THR A 24 7.69 4.29 -7.63
C THR A 24 9.03 4.31 -6.90
N ARG A 25 10.13 4.67 -7.58
CA ARG A 25 11.47 4.72 -6.99
C ARG A 25 11.65 5.88 -6.03
N HIS A 26 10.91 6.99 -6.15
CA HIS A 26 11.10 8.17 -5.29
C HIS A 26 10.20 8.20 -4.05
N ILE A 27 9.32 7.22 -3.88
CA ILE A 27 8.48 7.12 -2.70
C ILE A 27 9.35 6.90 -1.46
N LYS A 28 9.14 7.73 -0.45
CA LYS A 28 9.81 7.67 0.85
C LYS A 28 9.14 6.64 1.77
N TRP A 29 9.12 5.37 1.36
CA TRP A 29 8.50 4.29 2.12
C TRP A 29 9.00 4.23 3.57
N GLY A 30 10.31 4.39 3.80
CA GLY A 30 10.88 4.43 5.14
C GLY A 30 10.29 5.51 6.05
N HIS A 31 9.95 6.69 5.51
CA HIS A 31 9.28 7.73 6.29
C HIS A 31 7.86 7.32 6.68
N LEU A 32 7.10 6.74 5.74
CA LEU A 32 5.76 6.23 6.00
C LEU A 32 5.76 5.08 7.02
N ILE A 33 6.75 4.19 6.96
CA ILE A 33 6.92 3.11 7.94
C ILE A 33 7.31 3.70 9.31
N GLN A 34 8.13 4.74 9.35
CA GLN A 34 8.53 5.40 10.59
C GLN A 34 7.35 6.08 11.29
N THR A 35 6.46 6.74 10.54
CA THR A 35 5.23 7.32 11.11
C THR A 35 4.23 6.25 11.55
N LEU A 36 4.19 5.09 10.90
CA LEU A 36 3.45 3.94 11.43
C LEU A 36 4.07 3.40 12.73
N ASN A 37 5.39 3.35 12.82
CA ASN A 37 6.10 2.83 13.98
C ASN A 37 5.90 3.69 15.25
N SER A 38 5.61 4.99 15.12
CA SER A 38 5.31 5.83 16.28
C SER A 38 4.01 5.44 16.98
N MET A 39 3.11 4.69 16.32
CA MET A 39 1.90 4.11 16.91
C MET A 39 2.16 2.77 17.64
N GLY A 40 3.42 2.39 17.82
CA GLY A 40 3.83 1.13 18.46
C GLY A 40 4.28 0.10 17.43
N THR A 41 5.18 -0.80 17.84
CA THR A 41 5.85 -1.75 16.92
C THR A 41 5.62 -3.21 17.22
N ALA A 42 5.15 -3.53 18.41
CA ALA A 42 4.90 -4.90 18.85
C ALA A 42 3.41 -5.06 19.14
N ILE A 43 2.91 -6.27 18.90
CA ILE A 43 1.62 -6.69 19.44
C ILE A 43 1.86 -7.02 20.91
N SER A 44 1.17 -6.32 21.79
CA SER A 44 1.23 -6.55 23.22
C SER A 44 0.85 -7.99 23.55
N HIS A 45 1.46 -8.60 24.56
CA HIS A 45 1.15 -9.99 24.95
C HIS A 45 -0.35 -10.18 25.25
N ASN A 46 -1.00 -9.16 25.79
CA ASN A 46 -2.44 -9.15 26.06
C ASN A 46 -3.31 -9.19 24.79
N CYS A 47 -2.77 -8.78 23.65
CA CYS A 47 -3.46 -8.73 22.37
C CYS A 47 -3.25 -9.99 21.52
N ALA A 48 -2.38 -10.92 21.94
CA ALA A 48 -2.12 -12.15 21.21
C ALA A 48 -3.37 -13.03 21.04
N PHE A 49 -4.30 -13.00 22.01
CA PHE A 49 -5.56 -13.75 21.94
C PHE A 49 -6.55 -13.21 20.91
N ASP A 50 -6.41 -11.94 20.52
CA ASP A 50 -7.24 -11.35 19.47
C ASP A 50 -6.74 -11.66 18.06
N TYR A 51 -5.54 -12.22 17.96
CA TYR A 51 -4.90 -12.55 16.69
C TYR A 51 -5.53 -13.79 16.04
N ASP A 52 -6.14 -13.59 14.87
CA ASP A 52 -6.68 -14.66 14.04
C ASP A 52 -6.17 -14.50 12.61
N GLU A 53 -5.08 -15.21 12.28
CA GLU A 53 -4.39 -15.12 10.99
C GLU A 53 -5.33 -15.35 9.80
N ALA A 54 -6.29 -16.27 9.91
CA ALA A 54 -7.18 -16.61 8.81
C ALA A 54 -8.16 -15.48 8.46
N SER A 55 -8.50 -14.67 9.47
CA SER A 55 -9.34 -13.48 9.31
C SER A 55 -8.61 -12.27 8.74
N LEU A 56 -7.27 -12.28 8.77
CA LEU A 56 -6.43 -11.18 8.31
C LEU A 56 -6.00 -11.35 6.85
N CYS A 57 -5.51 -10.26 6.28
CA CYS A 57 -4.81 -10.32 5.01
C CYS A 57 -3.41 -10.90 5.19
N ASP A 58 -2.98 -11.78 4.27
CA ASP A 58 -1.59 -12.20 4.11
C ASP A 58 -0.85 -11.21 3.17
N PRO A 59 0.08 -10.39 3.70
CA PRO A 59 0.85 -9.44 2.90
C PRO A 59 1.66 -10.10 1.79
N ARG A 60 2.11 -11.35 1.98
CA ARG A 60 2.86 -12.09 0.97
C ARG A 60 1.95 -12.49 -0.18
N HIS A 61 0.76 -13.00 0.11
CA HIS A 61 -0.23 -13.34 -0.91
C HIS A 61 -0.63 -12.09 -1.72
N LEU A 62 -1.05 -11.01 -1.04
CA LEU A 62 -1.42 -9.73 -1.69
C LEU A 62 -0.37 -9.30 -2.71
N LEU A 63 0.89 -9.22 -2.26
CA LEU A 63 1.96 -8.69 -3.07
C LEU A 63 2.36 -9.63 -4.21
N ASN A 64 2.02 -10.92 -4.13
CA ASN A 64 2.29 -11.87 -5.21
C ASN A 64 1.17 -11.88 -6.26
N THR A 65 -0.07 -11.56 -5.88
CA THR A 65 -1.23 -11.55 -6.78
C THR A 65 -1.50 -10.20 -7.41
N MET A 66 -1.15 -9.09 -6.75
CA MET A 66 -1.34 -7.76 -7.33
C MET A 66 -0.37 -7.49 -8.47
N ASP A 67 -0.87 -6.79 -9.49
CA ASP A 67 -0.03 -6.20 -10.52
C ASP A 67 0.80 -5.10 -9.86
N GLN A 68 2.13 -5.16 -9.94
CA GLN A 68 3.01 -4.19 -9.26
C GLN A 68 3.16 -2.87 -10.03
N THR A 69 2.04 -2.40 -10.57
CA THR A 69 1.86 -1.11 -11.23
C THR A 69 1.77 0.00 -10.19
N ALA A 70 1.94 1.24 -10.64
CA ALA A 70 1.76 2.38 -9.76
C ALA A 70 0.30 2.53 -9.31
N ASP A 71 -0.67 2.13 -10.14
CA ASP A 71 -2.10 2.15 -9.80
C ASP A 71 -2.41 1.25 -8.60
N SER A 72 -1.86 0.03 -8.56
CA SER A 72 -2.02 -0.84 -7.39
C SER A 72 -1.38 -0.28 -6.13
N LEU A 73 -0.27 0.47 -6.25
CA LEU A 73 0.35 1.14 -5.12
C LEU A 73 -0.51 2.31 -4.62
N ILE A 74 -1.05 3.12 -5.54
CA ILE A 74 -2.02 4.17 -5.24
C ILE A 74 -3.21 3.55 -4.50
N HIS A 75 -3.71 2.41 -4.98
CA HIS A 75 -4.84 1.73 -4.38
C HIS A 75 -4.55 1.26 -2.95
N ILE A 76 -3.36 0.67 -2.68
CA ILE A 76 -2.94 0.29 -1.32
C ILE A 76 -2.90 1.52 -0.41
N VAL A 77 -2.26 2.60 -0.85
CA VAL A 77 -2.10 3.81 -0.03
C VAL A 77 -3.46 4.43 0.25
N LYS A 78 -4.35 4.49 -0.74
CA LYS A 78 -5.71 5.01 -0.61
C LYS A 78 -6.59 4.16 0.32
N LYS A 79 -6.51 2.83 0.23
CA LYS A 79 -7.22 1.92 1.14
C LYS A 79 -6.71 2.04 2.58
N ALA A 80 -5.39 2.14 2.76
CA ALA A 80 -4.81 2.42 4.07
C ALA A 80 -5.28 3.80 4.60
N GLU A 81 -5.27 4.84 3.76
CA GLU A 81 -5.76 6.17 4.15
C GLU A 81 -7.18 6.09 4.69
N HIS A 82 -8.10 5.49 3.92
CA HIS A 82 -9.50 5.36 4.31
C HIS A 82 -9.68 4.59 5.63
N MET A 83 -9.06 3.41 5.75
CA MET A 83 -9.17 2.57 6.95
C MET A 83 -8.68 3.32 8.20
N TYR A 84 -7.57 4.06 8.10
CA TYR A 84 -7.02 4.77 9.25
C TYR A 84 -7.80 6.03 9.62
N MET A 85 -8.72 6.55 8.81
CA MET A 85 -9.56 7.68 9.21
C MET A 85 -10.44 7.36 10.44
N GLU A 86 -10.72 6.09 10.69
CA GLU A 86 -11.50 5.62 11.84
C GLU A 86 -10.64 5.31 13.08
N ASN A 87 -9.32 5.46 12.99
CA ASN A 87 -8.41 5.21 14.11
C ASN A 87 -8.44 6.39 15.11
N PRO A 88 -8.30 6.15 16.43
CA PRO A 88 -8.31 7.21 17.44
C PRO A 88 -7.10 8.15 17.45
N ASP A 89 -5.90 7.69 17.04
CA ASP A 89 -4.68 8.50 17.00
C ASP A 89 -3.81 8.33 15.72
N PRO A 90 -4.34 8.57 14.51
CA PRO A 90 -3.63 8.30 13.26
C PRO A 90 -3.06 9.54 12.58
N LYS A 91 -3.16 10.73 13.19
CA LYS A 91 -3.05 12.01 12.47
C LYS A 91 -1.78 12.11 11.62
N THR A 92 -0.62 11.87 12.23
CA THR A 92 0.68 11.94 11.54
C THR A 92 0.82 10.85 10.47
N PHE A 93 0.22 9.68 10.68
CA PHE A 93 0.26 8.60 9.69
C PHE A 93 -0.65 8.88 8.49
N ILE A 94 -1.86 9.42 8.71
CA ILE A 94 -2.77 9.85 7.65
C ILE A 94 -2.12 10.95 6.80
N GLU A 95 -1.50 11.95 7.43
CA GLU A 95 -0.79 13.02 6.70
C GLU A 95 0.33 12.43 5.81
N ALA A 96 1.07 11.45 6.31
CA ALA A 96 2.10 10.74 5.55
C ALA A 96 1.50 9.90 4.39
N LEU A 97 0.35 9.25 4.61
CA LEU A 97 -0.39 8.53 3.57
C LEU A 97 -0.89 9.46 2.49
N GLN A 98 -1.49 10.60 2.85
CA GLN A 98 -1.99 11.62 1.93
C GLN A 98 -0.87 12.20 1.07
N HIS A 99 0.27 12.54 1.68
CA HIS A 99 1.43 13.02 0.93
C HIS A 99 1.95 11.94 -0.05
N THR A 100 1.97 10.69 0.38
CA THR A 100 2.41 9.56 -0.46
C THR A 100 1.45 9.32 -1.62
N HIS A 101 0.14 9.34 -1.35
CA HIS A 101 -0.92 9.22 -2.34
C HIS A 101 -0.81 10.35 -3.37
N HIS A 102 -0.70 11.61 -2.93
CA HIS A 102 -0.52 12.75 -3.82
C HIS A 102 0.72 12.61 -4.70
N SER A 103 1.85 12.18 -4.12
CA SER A 103 3.10 11.96 -4.85
C SER A 103 2.98 10.87 -5.92
N LEU A 104 2.31 9.75 -5.60
CA LEU A 104 2.05 8.68 -6.55
C LEU A 104 1.10 9.14 -7.67
N SER A 105 -0.02 9.75 -7.31
CA SER A 105 -1.05 10.18 -8.26
C SER A 105 -0.55 11.26 -9.22
N HIS A 106 0.21 12.25 -8.73
CA HIS A 106 0.79 13.27 -9.60
C HIS A 106 1.77 12.68 -10.62
N CYS A 107 2.45 11.61 -10.21
CA CYS A 107 3.48 10.99 -11.01
C CYS A 107 2.91 10.00 -12.04
N VAL A 108 1.70 9.50 -11.83
CA VAL A 108 0.92 8.74 -12.80
C VAL A 108 -0.16 9.65 -13.37
N SER A 109 0.22 10.48 -14.33
CA SER A 109 -0.67 11.51 -14.89
C SER A 109 -1.93 10.98 -15.59
N HIS A 110 -2.08 9.66 -15.75
CA HIS A 110 -3.22 8.99 -16.39
C HIS A 110 -3.70 7.75 -15.61
N SER A 111 -3.56 7.76 -14.29
CA SER A 111 -4.13 6.70 -13.43
C SER A 111 -5.66 6.79 -13.51
N VAL A 112 -6.27 6.06 -14.44
CA VAL A 112 -7.66 5.63 -14.29
C VAL A 112 -7.66 4.86 -12.97
N GLY A 113 -8.48 5.22 -11.99
CA GLY A 113 -8.50 4.58 -10.68
C GLY A 113 -8.92 3.11 -10.78
N VAL A 114 -8.05 2.26 -11.31
CA VAL A 114 -8.28 0.84 -11.50
C VAL A 114 -8.14 0.21 -10.13
N GLU A 115 -9.29 -0.14 -9.56
CA GLU A 115 -9.32 -0.94 -8.35
C GLU A 115 -8.71 -2.31 -8.63
N ASN A 116 -7.60 -2.61 -7.98
CA ASN A 116 -7.05 -3.96 -7.95
C ASN A 116 -7.86 -4.82 -6.96
N GLU A 117 -8.46 -5.91 -7.45
CA GLU A 117 -9.30 -6.81 -6.65
C GLU A 117 -8.55 -7.41 -5.46
N SER A 118 -7.30 -7.84 -5.65
CA SER A 118 -6.48 -8.40 -4.56
C SER A 118 -6.24 -7.38 -3.44
N VAL A 119 -6.02 -6.10 -3.81
CA VAL A 119 -5.90 -5.00 -2.84
C VAL A 119 -7.21 -4.81 -2.10
N SER A 120 -8.35 -4.74 -2.80
CA SER A 120 -9.67 -4.61 -2.18
C SER A 120 -9.96 -5.76 -1.22
N THR A 121 -9.79 -7.01 -1.65
CA THR A 121 -10.03 -8.19 -0.80
C THR A 121 -9.14 -8.19 0.44
N CYS A 122 -7.87 -7.81 0.30
CA CYS A 122 -6.96 -7.72 1.43
C CYS A 122 -7.40 -6.67 2.45
N PHE A 123 -7.66 -5.44 2.02
CA PHE A 123 -8.03 -4.37 2.95
C PHE A 123 -9.42 -4.53 3.54
N ASN A 124 -10.37 -5.09 2.78
CA ASN A 124 -11.70 -5.42 3.32
C ASN A 124 -11.60 -6.43 4.48
N LYS A 125 -10.72 -7.44 4.39
CA LYS A 125 -10.46 -8.35 5.54
C LYS A 125 -9.96 -7.63 6.78
N LEU A 126 -9.07 -6.64 6.61
CA LEU A 126 -8.54 -5.85 7.71
C LEU A 126 -9.63 -4.96 8.35
N GLU A 127 -10.46 -4.33 7.52
CA GLU A 127 -11.62 -3.55 8.00
C GLU A 127 -12.66 -4.43 8.71
N ASP A 128 -12.97 -5.60 8.15
CA ASP A 128 -13.90 -6.56 8.76
C ASP A 128 -13.37 -7.08 10.10
N PHE A 129 -12.06 -7.30 10.21
CA PHE A 129 -11.41 -7.64 11.47
C PHE A 129 -11.56 -6.52 12.52
N LEU A 130 -11.31 -5.25 12.13
CA LEU A 130 -11.51 -4.10 13.01
C LEU A 130 -12.96 -4.03 13.52
N LYS A 131 -13.94 -4.16 12.62
CA LYS A 131 -15.37 -4.15 12.96
C LYS A 131 -15.72 -5.29 13.91
N LYS A 132 -15.27 -6.52 13.62
CA LYS A 132 -15.48 -7.71 14.46
C LYS A 132 -14.92 -7.55 15.86
N LYS A 133 -13.80 -6.83 16.00
CA LYS A 133 -13.13 -6.54 17.27
C LYS A 133 -13.50 -5.17 17.86
N PHE A 134 -14.57 -4.54 17.36
CA PHE A 134 -15.08 -3.25 17.84
C PHE A 134 -14.03 -2.15 17.90
N HIS A 135 -13.10 -2.12 16.94
CA HIS A 135 -12.01 -1.14 16.88
C HIS A 135 -11.18 -1.08 18.19
N SER A 136 -11.05 -2.20 18.88
CA SER A 136 -10.28 -2.28 20.13
C SER A 136 -8.81 -1.88 19.91
N THR A 137 -8.14 -1.45 20.98
CA THR A 137 -6.70 -1.16 20.94
C THR A 137 -5.90 -2.34 20.40
N CYS A 138 -6.23 -3.56 20.85
CA CYS A 138 -5.58 -4.77 20.37
C CYS A 138 -5.81 -5.02 18.87
N ALA A 139 -7.01 -4.74 18.36
CA ALA A 139 -7.28 -4.85 16.94
C ALA A 139 -6.38 -3.90 16.13
N TRP A 140 -6.24 -2.66 16.59
CA TRP A 140 -5.36 -1.67 15.94
C TRP A 140 -3.88 -2.04 16.00
N GLU A 141 -3.39 -2.61 17.11
CA GLU A 141 -2.01 -3.12 17.18
C GLU A 141 -1.76 -4.20 16.11
N ILE A 142 -2.73 -5.11 15.93
CA ILE A 142 -2.65 -6.19 14.93
C ILE A 142 -2.70 -5.62 13.51
N ILE A 143 -3.59 -4.67 13.23
CA ILE A 143 -3.66 -3.97 11.94
C ILE A 143 -2.36 -3.23 11.65
N ASN A 144 -1.82 -2.48 12.62
CA ASN A 144 -0.55 -1.78 12.49
C ASN A 144 0.61 -2.73 12.15
N SER A 145 0.59 -3.94 12.73
CA SER A 145 1.56 -5.00 12.40
C SER A 145 1.44 -5.45 10.93
N LYS A 146 0.23 -5.77 10.46
CA LYS A 146 0.00 -6.24 9.09
C LYS A 146 0.27 -5.16 8.03
N VAL A 147 -0.21 -3.94 8.24
CA VAL A 147 0.02 -2.80 7.33
C VAL A 147 1.51 -2.48 7.23
N ARG A 148 2.24 -2.53 8.35
CA ARG A 148 3.69 -2.37 8.34
C ARG A 148 4.37 -3.43 7.50
N GLU A 149 3.97 -4.68 7.63
CA GLU A 149 4.55 -5.75 6.83
C GLU A 149 4.33 -5.51 5.33
N ILE A 150 3.13 -5.06 4.92
CA ILE A 150 2.83 -4.66 3.54
C ILE A 150 3.81 -3.55 3.09
N LEU A 151 3.91 -2.47 3.86
CA LEU A 151 4.75 -1.31 3.52
C LEU A 151 6.25 -1.68 3.47
N GLN A 152 6.75 -2.47 4.40
CA GLN A 152 8.14 -2.95 4.41
C GLN A 152 8.47 -3.82 3.19
N ARG A 153 7.53 -4.67 2.78
CA ARG A 153 7.70 -5.50 1.58
C ARG A 153 7.66 -4.65 0.31
N LEU A 154 6.81 -3.63 0.25
CA LEU A 154 6.79 -2.64 -0.84
C LEU A 154 8.10 -1.86 -0.91
N GLU A 155 8.59 -1.37 0.23
CA GLU A 155 9.90 -0.71 0.34
C GLU A 155 10.99 -1.61 -0.23
N LYS A 156 11.10 -2.85 0.24
CA LYS A 156 12.11 -3.81 -0.22
C LYS A 156 12.06 -4.05 -1.73
N ARG A 157 10.86 -4.11 -2.31
CA ARG A 157 10.67 -4.27 -3.77
C ARG A 157 11.06 -3.01 -4.54
N SER A 158 10.74 -1.82 -4.03
CA SER A 158 11.14 -0.56 -4.64
C SER A 158 12.67 -0.36 -4.61
N VAL A 159 13.32 -0.73 -3.51
CA VAL A 159 14.79 -0.68 -3.36
C VAL A 159 15.48 -1.70 -4.26
N ARG A 160 14.99 -2.94 -4.35
CA ARG A 160 15.55 -3.95 -5.26
C ARG A 160 15.53 -3.51 -6.71
N ARG A 161 14.53 -2.74 -7.13
CA ARG A 161 14.47 -2.15 -8.47
C ARG A 161 15.49 -1.02 -8.68
N ARG A 162 16.18 -0.51 -7.65
CA ARG A 162 17.22 0.53 -7.79
C ARG A 162 18.63 -0.03 -8.08
N ARG A 163 18.87 -1.31 -7.79
CA ARG A 163 20.13 -2.00 -8.10
C ARG A 163 20.03 -2.70 -9.45
#